data_AF-A0AAE3CZ87-F1
#
_entry.id   AF-A0AAE3CZ87-F1
#
_cell.length_a   1.000
_cell.length_b   1.000
_cell.length_c   1.000
_cell.angle_alpha   90.00
_cell.angle_beta   90.00
_cell.angle_gamma   90.00
#
_symmetry.space_group_name_H-M   'P 1'
#
loop_
_entity.id
_entity.type
_entity.pdbx_description
1 polymer ?
#
loop_
_entity_poly.entity_id
_entity_poly.type
_entity_poly.pdbx_seq_one_letter_code
_entity_poly.pdbx_strand_id
1 'polypeptide(L)' 'MKVSIEVNGKTIWYRDEEKLEGMMSTGYIKDGTQEKIIAALESALEQAKGELLCFDD' A
#
# COMPACT_ATOMS: atom_id res chain seq x y z
N MET A 1 9.46 6.47 -6.45
CA MET A 1 8.50 6.78 -5.37
C MET A 1 8.49 5.60 -4.40
N LYS A 2 8.48 5.88 -3.09
CA LYS A 2 8.38 4.86 -2.04
C LYS A 2 6.99 4.89 -1.42
N VAL A 3 6.37 3.72 -1.32
CA VAL A 3 5.08 3.51 -0.63
C VAL A 3 5.29 2.52 0.51
N SER A 4 4.73 2.79 1.68
CA SER A 4 4.85 1.94 2.87
C SER A 4 3.52 1.83 3.61
N ILE A 5 3.27 0.65 4.16
CA ILE A 5 2.14 0.35 5.03
C ILE A 5 2.66 0.18 6.45
N GLU A 6 2.09 0.97 7.37
CA GLU A 6 2.43 0.97 8.78
C GLU A 6 1.25 0.51 9.62
N VAL A 7 1.52 -0.37 10.58
CA VAL A 7 0.54 -0.83 11.58
C VAL A 7 1.18 -0.66 12.95
N ASN A 8 0.54 0.10 13.84
CA ASN A 8 1.05 0.41 15.19
C ASN A 8 2.48 0.99 15.19
N GLY A 9 2.79 1.93 14.30
CA GLY A 9 4.12 2.55 14.25
C GLY A 9 5.21 1.67 13.63
N LYS A 10 4.86 0.48 13.11
CA LYS A 10 5.81 -0.45 12.47
C LYS A 10 5.47 -0.64 11.00
N THR A 11 6.44 -0.38 10.13
CA THR A 11 6.31 -0.71 8.71
C THR A 11 6.25 -2.22 8.54
N ILE A 12 5.12 -2.72 8.02
CA ILE A 12 4.93 -4.15 7.75
C ILE A 12 5.14 -4.48 6.28
N TRP A 13 5.07 -3.50 5.39
CA TRP A 13 5.32 -3.67 3.97
C TRP A 13 5.76 -2.35 3.35
N TYR A 14 6.64 -2.42 2.34
CA TYR A 14 6.95 -1.26 1.52
C TYR A 14 7.40 -1.69 0.12
N ARG A 15 7.25 -0.77 -0.83
CA ARG A 15 7.81 -0.85 -2.17
C ARG A 15 8.52 0.46 -2.49
N ASP A 16 9.78 0.36 -2.91
CA ASP A 16 10.55 1.46 -3.44
C ASP A 16 10.81 1.19 -4.93
N GLU A 17 10.09 1.91 -5.79
CA GLU A 17 10.18 1.69 -7.24
C GLU A 17 11.50 2.20 -7.82
N GLU A 18 12.06 3.27 -7.25
CA GLU A 18 13.29 3.89 -7.75
C GLU A 18 14.51 3.01 -7.47
N LYS A 19 14.54 2.37 -6.31
CA LYS A 19 15.62 1.46 -5.91
C LYS A 19 15.37 0.02 -6.32
N LEU A 20 14.17 -0.28 -6.85
CA LEU A 20 13.67 -1.63 -7.12
C LEU A 20 13.62 -2.53 -5.87
N GLU A 21 13.60 -1.93 -4.68
CA GLU A 21 13.59 -2.62 -3.39
C GLU A 21 12.15 -2.80 -2.87
N GLY A 22 11.97 -3.71 -1.91
CA GLY A 22 10.67 -3.91 -1.29
C GLY A 22 10.64 -5.12 -0.37
N MET A 23 9.58 -5.19 0.42
CA MET A 23 9.36 -6.31 1.32
C MET A 23 8.57 -7.41 0.61
N MET A 24 9.24 -8.49 0.25
CA MET A 24 8.61 -9.70 -0.30
C MET A 24 8.61 -10.78 0.79
N SER A 25 7.43 -11.13 1.31
CA SER A 25 7.29 -12.17 2.33
C SER A 25 6.26 -13.20 1.90
N THR A 26 6.71 -14.41 1.60
CA THR A 26 5.82 -15.54 1.28
C THR A 26 4.91 -15.92 2.46
N GLY A 27 5.28 -15.53 3.69
CA GLY A 27 4.46 -15.68 4.88
C GLY A 27 3.18 -14.83 4.84
N TYR A 28 3.19 -13.68 4.15
CA TYR A 28 2.02 -12.81 4.07
C TYR A 28 0.90 -13.40 3.23
N ILE A 29 1.25 -14.22 2.25
CA ILE A 29 0.29 -14.97 1.44
C ILE A 29 -0.41 -16.01 2.31
N LYS A 30 0.33 -16.71 3.18
CA LYS A 30 -0.21 -17.78 4.01
C LYS A 30 -1.14 -17.30 5.13
N ASP A 31 -0.88 -16.13 5.71
CA ASP A 31 -1.63 -15.59 6.85
C ASP A 31 -2.71 -14.56 6.42
N GLY A 32 -2.96 -14.40 5.12
CA GLY A 32 -3.92 -13.43 4.58
C GLY A 32 -3.50 -11.96 4.76
N THR A 33 -2.29 -11.71 5.27
CA THR A 33 -1.73 -10.35 5.38
C THR A 33 -1.57 -9.70 4.02
N GLN A 34 -1.29 -10.48 2.96
CA GLN A 34 -1.19 -9.99 1.60
C GLN A 34 -2.52 -9.41 1.09
N GLU A 35 -3.65 -10.04 1.41
CA GLU A 35 -4.99 -9.55 1.03
C GLU A 35 -5.30 -8.23 1.74
N LYS A 36 -4.94 -8.10 3.02
CA LYS A 36 -5.08 -6.85 3.78
C LYS A 36 -4.24 -5.72 3.19
N ILE A 37 -3.01 -6.02 2.76
CA ILE A 37 -2.13 -5.07 2.06
C ILE A 37 -2.78 -4.59 0.76
N ILE A 38 -3.30 -5.51 -0.06
CA ILE A 38 -3.96 -5.18 -1.32
C ILE A 38 -5.18 -4.29 -1.07
N ALA A 39 -6.08 -4.68 -0.17
CA ALA A 39 -7.27 -3.92 0.15
C ALA A 39 -6.95 -2.49 0.63
N ALA A 40 -5.92 -2.33 1.46
CA ALA A 40 -5.47 -1.02 1.93
C ALA A 40 -4.96 -0.13 0.77
N LEU A 41 -4.19 -0.70 -0.16
CA LEU A 41 -3.68 0.03 -1.33
C LEU A 41 -4.81 0.40 -2.30
N GLU A 42 -5.77 -0.49 -2.54
CA GLU A 42 -6.93 -0.21 -3.38
C GLU A 42 -7.79 0.92 -2.80
N SER A 43 -8.05 0.90 -1.50
CA SER A 43 -8.78 1.96 -0.82
C SER A 43 -8.05 3.32 -0.89
N ALA A 44 -6.73 3.33 -0.67
CA ALA A 44 -5.93 4.55 -0.81
C ALA A 44 -5.93 5.09 -2.25
N LEU A 45 -5.89 4.20 -3.24
CA LEU A 45 -6.01 4.58 -4.65
C LEU A 45 -7.38 5.17 -4.97
N GLU A 46 -8.46 4.58 -4.47
CA GLU A 46 -9.82 5.11 -4.63
C GLU A 46 -9.93 6.52 -4.03
N GLN A 47 -9.41 6.73 -2.82
CA GLN A 47 -9.38 8.04 -2.19
C GLN A 47 -8.62 9.07 -3.04
N ALA A 48 -7.40 8.74 -3.48
CA ALA A 48 -6.59 9.65 -4.30
C ALA A 48 -7.29 10.01 -5.64
N LYS A 49 -7.99 9.04 -6.25
CA LYS A 49 -8.81 9.30 -7.45
C LYS A 49 -10.00 10.20 -7.13
N GLY A 50 -10.67 10.00 -5.99
CA GLY A 50 -11.75 10.86 -5.53
C GLY A 50 -11.30 12.30 -5.30
N GLU A 51 -10.13 12.50 -4.70
CA GLU A 51 -9.55 13.83 -4.51
C GLU A 51 -9.26 14.53 -5.84
N LEU A 52 -8.74 13.80 -6.84
CA LEU A 52 -8.53 14.36 -8.18
C LEU A 52 -9.85 14.86 -8.82
N LEU A 53 -10.96 14.17 -8.57
CA LEU A 53 -12.28 14.52 -9.11
C LEU A 53 -13.00 15.64 -8.32
N CYS A 54 -12.58 15.93 -7.09
CA CYS A 54 -13.16 16.99 -6.26
C CYS A 54 -12.68 18.41 -6.61
N PHE A 55 -11.66 18.55 -7.47
CA PHE A 55 -11.11 19.84 -7.87
C PHE A 55 -11.78 20.44 -9.14
N ASP A 56 -12.82 19.79 -9.69
CA ASP A 56 -13.56 20.25 -10.88
C ASP A 56 -14.92 20.92 -10.53
N ASP A 57 -15.02 21.59 -9.37
CA ASP A 57 -16.16 22.45 -8.98
C ASP A 57 -15.69 23.85 -8.51
#